data_AF-A0A0F9DKN7-F1
#
_entry.id   AF-A0A0F9DKN7-F1
#
_cell.length_a   1.000
_cell.length_b   1.000
_cell.length_c   1.000
_cell.angle_alpha   90.00
_cell.angle_beta   90.00
_cell.angle_gamma   90.00
#
_symmetry.space_group_name_H-M   'P 1'
#
loop_
_entity.id
_entity.type
_entity.pdbx_description
1 polymer ?
#
loop_
_entity_poly.entity_id
_entity_poly.type
_entity_poly.pdbx_seq_one_letter_code
_entity_poly.pdbx_strand_id
1 'polypeptide(L)'
;VILLEDAPWARRVSGVLGNDLANQAPTKAHGVVTNNYKGSYTVSVRAPLNDKQGAVDVCSKFATGGGRAAAAGINELPESQLSNFITELVDYYK
;
A
#
# COMPACT_ATOMS: atom_id res chain seq x y z
N VAL A 1 -3.21 -3.54 -6.94
CA VAL A 1 -1.93 -2.88 -6.56
C VAL A 1 -1.37 -2.16 -7.77
N ILE A 2 -0.83 -0.96 -7.61
CA ILE A 2 -0.28 -0.15 -8.70
C ILE A 2 1.15 0.26 -8.32
N LEU A 3 2.10 0.08 -9.24
CA LEU A 3 3.46 0.61 -9.13
C LEU A 3 3.56 1.88 -9.98
N LEU A 4 3.99 2.98 -9.36
CA LEU A 4 4.29 4.22 -10.07
C LEU A 4 5.75 4.24 -10.54
N GLU A 5 6.03 5.04 -11.58
CA GLU A 5 7.40 5.26 -12.06
C GLU A 5 8.31 5.85 -10.97
N ASP A 6 9.62 5.66 -11.15
CA ASP A 6 10.62 6.26 -10.25
C ASP A 6 10.81 7.75 -10.50
N ALA A 7 9.81 8.54 -10.12
CA ALA A 7 9.83 9.98 -10.25
C ALA A 7 9.55 10.68 -8.91
N PRO A 8 10.13 11.88 -8.67
CA PRO A 8 9.88 12.63 -7.45
C PRO A 8 8.39 12.92 -7.18
N TRP A 9 7.58 13.07 -8.23
CA TRP A 9 6.15 13.32 -8.11
C TRP A 9 5.40 12.09 -7.55
N ALA A 10 5.79 10.87 -7.92
CA ALA A 10 5.13 9.63 -7.50
C ALA A 10 5.10 9.49 -5.98
N ARG A 11 6.23 9.83 -5.33
CA ARG A 11 6.39 9.80 -3.86
C ARG A 11 5.47 10.78 -3.14
N ARG A 12 5.05 11.88 -3.79
CA ARG A 12 4.14 12.88 -3.22
C ARG A 12 2.67 12.52 -3.39
N VAL A 13 2.32 11.83 -4.48
CA VAL A 13 0.93 11.57 -4.83
C VAL A 13 0.41 10.21 -4.39
N SER A 14 1.26 9.28 -3.94
CA SER A 14 0.88 7.91 -3.59
C SER A 14 -0.32 7.84 -2.62
N GLY A 15 -0.32 8.68 -1.58
CA GLY A 15 -1.39 8.73 -0.59
C GLY A 15 -2.69 9.35 -1.12
N VAL A 16 -2.61 10.31 -2.03
CA VAL A 16 -3.75 10.97 -2.69
C VAL A 16 -4.39 10.03 -3.70
N LEU A 17 -3.57 9.42 -4.56
CA LEU A 17 -4.01 8.41 -5.52
C LEU A 17 -4.67 7.22 -4.82
N GLY A 18 -4.08 6.71 -3.73
CA GLY A 18 -4.70 5.64 -2.96
C GLY A 18 -6.08 6.02 -2.40
N ASN A 19 -6.26 7.27 -1.97
CA ASN A 19 -7.54 7.75 -1.47
C ASN A 19 -8.57 7.90 -2.60
N ASP A 20 -8.16 8.45 -3.74
CA ASP A 20 -9.00 8.58 -4.93
C ASP A 20 -9.51 7.22 -5.41
N LEU A 21 -8.62 6.23 -5.52
CA LEU A 21 -8.97 4.85 -5.89
C LEU A 21 -9.95 4.21 -4.89
N ALA A 22 -9.75 4.41 -3.59
CA ALA A 22 -10.65 3.91 -2.57
C ALA A 22 -12.06 4.53 -2.67
N ASN A 23 -12.17 5.80 -3.07
CA ASN A 23 -13.46 6.46 -3.32
C ASN A 23 -14.14 5.92 -4.59
N GLN A 24 -13.38 5.62 -5.64
CA GLN A 24 -13.90 5.05 -6.88
C GLN A 24 -14.34 3.59 -6.73
N ALA A 25 -13.67 2.81 -5.87
CA ALA A 25 -14.01 1.42 -5.58
C ALA A 25 -14.09 1.16 -4.06
N PRO A 26 -15.20 1.56 -3.39
CA PRO A 26 -15.34 1.51 -1.93
C PRO A 26 -15.24 0.12 -1.29
N THR A 27 -15.39 -0.94 -2.09
CA THR A 27 -15.34 -2.34 -1.64
C THR A 27 -13.96 -2.98 -1.77
N LYS A 28 -12.98 -2.29 -2.34
CA LYS A 28 -11.65 -2.85 -2.64
C LYS A 28 -10.56 -2.20 -1.82
N ALA A 29 -9.58 -3.01 -1.40
CA ALA A 29 -8.32 -2.51 -0.88
C ALA A 29 -7.42 -2.05 -2.02
N HIS A 30 -6.63 -1.00 -1.76
CA HIS A 30 -5.74 -0.42 -2.75
C HIS A 30 -4.32 -0.28 -2.17
N GLY A 31 -3.35 -0.86 -2.86
CA GLY A 31 -1.92 -0.68 -2.58
C GLY A 31 -1.26 0.15 -3.69
N VAL A 32 -0.63 1.26 -3.34
CA VAL A 32 0.20 2.08 -4.24
C VAL A 32 1.65 1.92 -3.84
N VAL A 33 2.50 1.57 -4.81
CA VAL A 33 3.92 1.28 -4.63
C VAL A 33 4.73 2.34 -5.34
N THR A 34 5.77 2.86 -4.69
CA THR A 34 6.70 3.84 -5.25
C THR A 34 8.14 3.45 -4.92
N ASN A 35 9.08 3.80 -5.80
CA ASN A 35 10.50 3.67 -5.49
C ASN A 35 10.92 4.69 -4.41
N ASN A 36 11.71 4.23 -3.44
CA ASN A 36 12.33 5.09 -2.44
C ASN A 36 13.81 5.33 -2.77
N TYR A 37 14.42 6.30 -2.08
CA TYR A 37 15.82 6.68 -2.30
C TYR A 37 16.85 5.64 -1.82
N LYS A 38 16.40 4.56 -1.18
CA LYS A 38 17.24 3.50 -0.61
C LYS A 38 17.29 2.26 -1.49
N GLY A 39 16.75 2.31 -2.72
CA GLY A 39 16.70 1.15 -3.62
C GLY A 39 15.70 0.08 -3.19
N SER A 40 14.68 0.47 -2.41
CA SER A 40 13.54 -0.38 -2.05
C SER A 40 12.23 0.36 -2.39
N TYR A 41 11.10 -0.28 -2.11
CA TYR A 41 9.80 0.34 -2.32
C TYR A 41 9.23 0.95 -1.04
N THR A 42 8.47 2.02 -1.21
CA THR A 42 7.49 2.48 -0.23
C THR A 42 6.10 2.03 -0.71
N VAL A 43 5.31 1.51 0.21
CA VAL A 43 3.96 1.03 -0.05
C VAL A 43 2.97 1.84 0.77
N SER A 44 1.90 2.30 0.14
CA SER A 44 0.75 2.93 0.80
C SER A 44 -0.50 2.09 0.56
N VAL A 45 -1.14 1.65 1.63
CA VAL A 45 -2.35 0.82 1.59
C VAL A 45 -3.55 1.62 2.10
N ARG A 46 -4.65 1.55 1.36
CA ARG A 46 -6.00 1.94 1.81
C ARG A 46 -6.86 0.69 1.90
N ALA A 47 -7.48 0.50 3.05
CA ALA A 47 -8.54 -0.50 3.23
C ALA A 47 -9.79 -0.11 2.41
N PRO A 48 -10.71 -1.06 2.13
CA PRO A 48 -12.03 -0.74 1.60
C PRO A 48 -12.71 0.35 2.43
N LEU A 49 -13.38 1.30 1.78
CA LEU A 49 -14.11 2.35 2.49
C LEU A 49 -15.33 1.81 3.24
N ASN A 50 -15.93 0.73 2.74
CA ASN A 50 -17.08 0.09 3.39
C ASN A 50 -16.68 -0.70 4.63
N ASP A 51 -15.42 -1.13 4.72
CA ASP A 51 -14.85 -1.83 5.87
C ASP A 51 -13.42 -1.34 6.11
N LYS A 52 -13.31 -0.24 6.86
CA LYS A 52 -12.10 0.57 7.04
C LYS A 52 -11.08 -0.09 7.99
N GLN A 53 -10.81 -1.37 7.79
CA GLN A 53 -10.02 -2.23 8.67
C GLN A 53 -9.02 -3.06 7.87
N GLY A 54 -8.01 -3.62 8.54
CA GLY A 54 -7.07 -4.55 7.93
C GLY A 54 -5.80 -3.98 7.32
N ALA A 55 -5.70 -2.66 7.11
CA ALA A 55 -4.54 -2.09 6.44
C ALA A 55 -3.28 -2.25 7.32
N VAL A 56 -3.39 -2.00 8.62
CA VAL A 56 -2.29 -2.20 9.57
C VAL A 56 -1.94 -3.68 9.74
N ASP A 57 -2.93 -4.58 9.66
CA ASP A 57 -2.73 -6.02 9.82
C ASP A 57 -1.92 -6.61 8.66
N VAL A 58 -2.12 -6.12 7.43
CA VAL A 58 -1.29 -6.49 6.28
C VAL A 58 0.11 -5.86 6.39
N CYS A 59 0.18 -4.54 6.62
CA CYS A 59 1.47 -3.84 6.61
C CYS A 59 2.39 -4.28 7.76
N SER A 60 1.86 -4.55 8.95
CA SER A 60 2.67 -4.94 10.13
C SER A 60 3.40 -6.28 9.98
N LYS A 61 3.05 -7.10 8.98
CA LYS A 61 3.79 -8.33 8.63
C LYS A 61 5.17 -8.05 8.01
N PHE A 62 5.44 -6.79 7.63
CA PHE A 62 6.69 -6.36 7.00
C PHE A 62 7.51 -5.50 7.96
N ALA A 63 8.84 -5.58 7.87
CA ALA A 63 9.76 -5.03 8.87
C ALA A 63 9.57 -3.52 9.18
N THR A 64 9.23 -2.71 8.17
CA THR A 64 9.02 -1.26 8.33
C THR A 64 7.54 -0.86 8.14
N GLY A 65 6.64 -1.83 8.26
CA GLY A 65 5.23 -1.64 8.04
C GLY A 65 4.45 -1.27 9.31
N GLY A 66 3.47 -0.38 9.15
CA GLY A 66 2.63 0.07 10.26
C GLY A 66 1.61 1.11 9.81
N GLY A 67 0.78 1.57 10.75
CA GLY A 67 -0.24 2.58 10.48
C GLY A 67 -1.52 2.34 11.27
N ARG A 68 -2.66 2.62 10.64
CA ARG A 68 -4.00 2.53 11.23
C ARG A 68 -4.85 1.51 10.46
N ALA A 69 -5.95 1.08 11.07
CA ALA A 69 -6.88 0.09 10.51
C ALA A 69 -7.31 0.41 9.06
N ALA A 70 -7.63 1.68 8.76
CA ALA A 70 -8.10 2.11 7.44
C ALA A 70 -6.97 2.40 6.43
N ALA A 71 -5.77 2.68 6.94
CA ALA A 71 -4.68 3.23 6.17
C ALA A 71 -3.34 2.95 6.83
N ALA A 72 -2.47 2.27 6.10
CA ALA A 72 -1.16 1.87 6.58
C ALA A 72 -0.14 1.94 5.44
N GLY A 73 1.13 1.71 5.76
CA GLY A 73 2.17 1.68 4.75
C GLY A 73 3.40 0.93 5.21
N ILE A 74 4.33 0.73 4.28
CA ILE A 74 5.63 0.09 4.48
C ILE A 74 6.66 1.07 3.92
N ASN A 75 7.63 1.49 4.73
CA ASN A 75 8.59 2.51 4.29
C ASN A 75 9.67 1.93 3.36
N GLU A 76 10.10 0.71 3.66
CA GLU A 76 11.18 -0.03 3.00
C GLU A 76 10.74 -1.48 2.79
N LEU A 77 10.28 -1.77 1.58
CA LEU A 77 9.95 -3.12 1.11
C LEU A 77 10.99 -3.53 0.06
N PRO A 78 11.80 -4.57 0.30
CA PRO A 78 12.72 -5.10 -0.70
C PRO A 78 11.96 -5.54 -1.96
N GLU A 79 12.57 -5.36 -3.13
CA GLU A 79 11.95 -5.76 -4.42
C GLU A 79 11.57 -7.25 -4.44
N SER A 80 12.40 -8.10 -3.84
CA SER A 80 12.12 -9.54 -3.69
C SER A 80 10.88 -9.87 -2.86
N GLN A 81 10.39 -8.94 -2.04
CA GLN A 81 9.19 -9.11 -1.21
C GLN A 81 7.94 -8.50 -1.85
N LEU A 82 8.04 -7.84 -3.00
CA LEU A 82 6.88 -7.21 -3.65
C LEU A 82 5.78 -8.23 -3.97
N SER A 83 6.15 -9.38 -4.52
CA SER A 83 5.19 -10.46 -4.80
C SER A 83 4.53 -10.98 -3.53
N ASN A 84 5.29 -11.13 -2.45
CA ASN A 84 4.75 -11.56 -1.15
C ASN A 84 3.73 -10.55 -0.60
N PHE A 85 4.04 -9.25 -0.68
CA PHE A 85 3.10 -8.19 -0.31
C PHE A 85 1.80 -8.24 -1.11
N ILE A 86 1.87 -8.44 -2.43
CA ILE A 86 0.68 -8.53 -3.27
C ILE A 86 -0.20 -9.70 -2.84
N THR A 87 0.39 -10.88 -2.62
CA THR A 87 -0.33 -12.06 -2.15
C THR A 87 -1.00 -11.80 -0.81
N GLU A 88 -0.26 -11.29 0.18
CA GLU A 88 -0.79 -10.98 1.51
C GLU A 88 -1.94 -9.98 1.47
N LEU A 89 -1.84 -8.93 0.65
CA LEU A 89 -2.92 -7.95 0.50
C LEU A 89 -4.15 -8.57 -0.16
N VAL A 90 -3.98 -9.34 -1.23
CA VAL A 90 -5.10 -9.98 -1.94
C VAL A 90 -5.78 -11.01 -1.07
N ASP A 91 -5.02 -11.86 -0.38
CA ASP A 91 -5.56 -12.92 0.47
C ASP A 91 -6.30 -12.37 1.69
N TYR A 92 -5.88 -11.22 2.23
CA TYR A 92 -6.55 -10.58 3.35
C TYR A 92 -7.95 -10.05 2.99
N TYR A 93 -8.12 -9.50 1.78
CA TYR A 93 -9.37 -8.83 1.34
C TYR A 93 -10.13 -9.59 0.26
N LYS A 94 -10.04 -10.93 0.24
CA LYS A 94 -10.81 -11.79 -0.66
C LYS A 94 -12.32 -11.64 -0.49
#